data_AF-A0A4Y1QQP7-F1
#
_entry.id   AF-A0A4Y1QQP7-F1
#
_cell.length_a   1.000
_cell.length_b   1.000
_cell.length_c   1.000
_cell.angle_alpha   90.00
_cell.angle_beta   90.00
_cell.angle_gamma   90.00
#
_symmetry.space_group_name_H-M   'P 1'
#
loop_
_entity.id
_entity.type
_entity.pdbx_description
1 polymer ?
#
loop_
_entity_poly.entity_id
_entity_poly.type
_entity_poly.pdbx_seq_one_letter_code
_entity_poly.pdbx_strand_id
1 'polypeptide(L)'
;MNGSLDGSDKPEAEVLICGGSPPGAFNMSNLNRVFVSASNSCGRIKLTDPDPKWVMEEMPMPRVMSDMLLLPTGDVIILNGASNGTAGWEDAANPVFNPVLYKTYEPDPNLRFVVLNPSSTPRMYHSSALLLPDGSILVGGSNPHEVYNFTARPFPTDLSLEAYQPPYLGPLLAALRPSILTIEARDSIVSYGQMFSVTFMLSVYRADPGISVVLITPSFTTHSFSMNQRMVVLDVARLENLSAFAYKIAAYGPPKTTVAPPGYYMLFLVHAGTPSHAVWVKVQ
;
A
#
# COMPACT_ATOMS: atom_id res chain seq x y z
N MET A 1 11.64 -15.75 8.36
CA MET A 1 12.00 -16.03 6.97
C MET A 1 13.43 -16.53 6.96
N ASN A 2 13.69 -17.74 6.49
CA ASN A 2 15.04 -18.26 6.30
C ASN A 2 15.48 -17.94 4.87
N GLY A 3 16.06 -16.76 4.66
CA GLY A 3 16.82 -16.42 3.44
C GLY A 3 18.30 -16.73 3.67
N SER A 4 18.96 -17.25 2.63
CA SER A 4 20.39 -17.56 2.62
C SER A 4 21.23 -16.32 2.97
N LEU A 5 22.33 -16.51 3.72
CA LEU A 5 23.30 -15.47 4.08
C LEU A 5 24.27 -15.12 2.94
N ASP A 6 24.03 -15.60 1.72
CA ASP A 6 24.71 -15.10 0.52
C ASP A 6 23.75 -14.20 -0.26
N GLY A 7 24.20 -13.01 -0.67
CA GLY A 7 23.40 -12.07 -1.48
C GLY A 7 23.15 -12.56 -2.92
N SER A 8 22.95 -13.87 -3.11
CA SER A 8 22.70 -14.56 -4.37
C SER A 8 21.20 -14.73 -4.67
N ASP A 9 20.33 -14.65 -3.65
CA ASP A 9 18.89 -14.71 -3.84
C ASP A 9 18.38 -13.39 -4.46
N LYS A 10 17.82 -13.50 -5.67
CA LYS A 10 17.09 -12.38 -6.28
C LYS A 10 15.93 -12.02 -5.35
N PRO A 11 15.68 -10.73 -5.05
CA PRO A 11 14.55 -10.37 -4.20
C PRO A 11 13.25 -10.85 -4.83
N GLU A 12 12.39 -11.47 -4.03
CA GLU A 12 11.07 -11.92 -4.48
C GLU A 12 10.27 -10.72 -4.99
N ALA A 13 9.74 -10.83 -6.21
CA ALA A 13 8.88 -9.80 -6.80
C ALA A 13 7.49 -10.39 -7.04
N GLU A 14 6.49 -9.81 -6.39
CA GLU A 14 5.09 -10.23 -6.51
C GLU A 14 4.23 -9.08 -7.01
N VAL A 15 3.24 -9.40 -7.83
CA VAL A 15 2.24 -8.46 -8.34
C VAL A 15 0.84 -8.96 -7.98
N LEU A 16 -0.02 -8.03 -7.58
CA LEU A 16 -1.43 -8.24 -7.26
C LEU A 16 -2.30 -7.39 -8.21
N ILE A 17 -3.30 -7.99 -8.84
CA ILE A 17 -4.23 -7.33 -9.78
C ILE A 17 -5.66 -7.70 -9.39
N CYS A 18 -6.50 -6.70 -9.09
CA CYS A 18 -7.85 -6.95 -8.58
C CYS A 18 -8.88 -6.01 -9.20
N GLY A 19 -10.08 -6.54 -9.44
CA GLY A 19 -11.23 -5.76 -9.91
C GLY A 19 -11.18 -5.35 -11.39
N GLY A 20 -11.81 -4.22 -11.68
CA GLY A 20 -11.96 -3.69 -13.04
C GLY A 20 -13.30 -4.06 -13.69
N SER A 21 -13.56 -3.47 -14.84
CA SER A 21 -14.82 -3.68 -15.57
C SER A 21 -14.70 -4.77 -16.63
N PRO A 22 -15.77 -5.53 -16.90
CA PRO A 22 -15.75 -6.50 -17.98
C PRO A 22 -15.70 -5.82 -19.37
N PRO A 23 -15.24 -6.54 -20.41
CA PRO A 23 -15.25 -6.04 -21.79
C PRO A 23 -16.63 -5.54 -22.22
N GLY A 24 -16.67 -4.42 -22.93
CA GLY A 24 -17.91 -3.81 -23.42
C GLY A 24 -18.69 -3.00 -22.38
N ALA A 25 -18.33 -3.05 -21.09
CA ALA A 25 -19.02 -2.30 -20.04
C ALA A 25 -19.07 -0.79 -20.31
N PHE A 26 -18.02 -0.20 -20.89
CA PHE A 26 -17.97 1.23 -21.19
C PHE A 26 -19.02 1.65 -22.22
N ASN A 27 -19.20 0.87 -23.29
CA ASN A 27 -20.23 1.19 -24.29
C ASN A 27 -21.63 1.07 -23.68
N MET A 28 -21.84 0.11 -22.77
CA MET A 28 -23.11 -0.06 -22.07
C MET A 28 -23.39 1.08 -21.10
N SER A 29 -22.41 1.53 -20.32
CA SER A 29 -22.57 2.64 -19.39
C SER A 29 -22.73 3.97 -20.14
N ASN A 30 -21.87 4.25 -21.11
CA ASN A 30 -21.81 5.54 -21.78
C ASN A 30 -23.02 5.78 -22.71
N LEU A 31 -23.41 4.78 -23.52
CA LEU A 31 -24.49 4.92 -24.49
C LEU A 31 -25.87 4.59 -23.91
N ASN A 32 -25.94 3.58 -23.04
CA ASN A 32 -27.22 3.01 -22.60
C ASN A 32 -27.52 3.22 -21.11
N ARG A 33 -26.57 3.81 -20.35
CA ARG A 33 -26.67 3.98 -18.88
C ARG A 33 -26.94 2.67 -18.13
N VAL A 34 -26.36 1.58 -18.65
CA VAL A 34 -26.39 0.26 -18.02
C VAL A 34 -25.05 -0.01 -17.34
N PHE A 35 -25.06 -0.03 -16.01
CA PHE A 35 -23.87 -0.23 -15.19
C PHE A 35 -23.69 -1.72 -14.86
N VAL A 36 -22.82 -2.39 -15.62
CA VAL A 36 -22.50 -3.81 -15.41
C VAL A 36 -21.66 -3.99 -14.15
N SER A 37 -21.90 -5.06 -13.37
CA SER A 37 -21.08 -5.39 -12.20
C SER A 37 -19.59 -5.40 -12.56
N ALA A 38 -18.78 -4.77 -11.71
CA ALA A 38 -17.34 -4.90 -11.79
C ALA A 38 -16.91 -6.33 -11.42
N SER A 39 -15.66 -6.67 -11.71
CA SER A 39 -15.07 -7.92 -11.26
C SER A 39 -14.77 -7.87 -9.77
N ASN A 40 -14.94 -9.01 -9.09
CA ASN A 40 -14.38 -9.26 -7.77
C ASN A 40 -13.11 -10.15 -7.83
N SER A 41 -12.66 -10.56 -9.02
CA SER A 41 -11.45 -11.37 -9.16
C SER A 41 -10.21 -10.61 -8.70
N CYS A 42 -9.30 -11.31 -8.04
CA CYS A 42 -8.02 -10.80 -7.59
C CYS A 42 -6.95 -11.86 -7.80
N GLY A 43 -5.95 -11.56 -8.62
CA GLY A 43 -4.87 -12.47 -8.97
C GLY A 43 -3.55 -12.00 -8.38
N ARG A 44 -2.80 -12.91 -7.75
CA ARG A 44 -1.40 -12.69 -7.36
C ARG A 44 -0.47 -13.57 -8.19
N ILE A 45 0.72 -13.06 -8.50
CA ILE A 45 1.76 -13.80 -9.22
C ILE A 45 3.14 -13.41 -8.71
N LYS A 46 3.96 -14.41 -8.39
CA LYS A 46 5.38 -14.22 -8.08
C LYS A 46 6.18 -14.27 -9.37
N LEU A 47 6.64 -13.10 -9.83
CA LEU A 47 7.35 -12.94 -11.11
C LEU A 47 8.75 -13.57 -11.11
N THR A 48 9.33 -13.74 -9.92
CA THR A 48 10.68 -14.30 -9.75
C THR A 48 10.72 -15.80 -9.63
N ASP A 49 9.56 -16.47 -9.57
CA ASP A 49 9.48 -17.92 -9.56
C ASP A 49 9.98 -18.48 -10.90
N PRO A 50 10.63 -19.66 -10.93
CA PRO A 50 11.08 -20.29 -12.18
C PRO A 50 9.95 -20.59 -13.17
N ASP A 51 8.73 -20.81 -12.66
CA ASP A 51 7.50 -21.01 -13.42
C ASP A 51 6.35 -20.19 -12.80
N PRO A 52 6.26 -18.87 -13.08
CA PRO A 52 5.27 -17.99 -12.46
C PRO A 52 3.83 -18.43 -12.76
N LYS A 53 3.04 -18.67 -11.71
CA LYS A 53 1.62 -19.01 -11.81
C LYS A 53 0.75 -17.95 -11.14
N TRP A 54 -0.40 -17.68 -11.75
CA TRP A 54 -1.47 -16.93 -11.11
C TRP A 54 -2.14 -17.77 -10.03
N VAL A 55 -2.26 -17.20 -8.84
CA VAL A 55 -3.15 -17.68 -7.79
C VAL A 55 -4.34 -16.72 -7.77
N MET A 56 -5.52 -17.25 -8.03
CA MET A 56 -6.76 -16.49 -8.13
C MET A 56 -7.57 -16.60 -6.85
N GLU A 57 -8.04 -15.46 -6.38
CA GLU A 57 -8.90 -15.30 -5.21
C GLU A 57 -10.03 -14.32 -5.54
N GLU A 58 -11.04 -14.25 -4.67
CA GLU A 58 -12.15 -13.31 -4.83
C GLU A 58 -12.14 -12.26 -3.73
N MET A 59 -12.22 -10.99 -4.14
CA MET A 59 -12.49 -9.88 -3.22
C MET A 59 -13.89 -10.04 -2.60
N PRO A 60 -14.10 -9.54 -1.37
CA PRO A 60 -15.40 -9.58 -0.70
C PRO A 60 -16.51 -8.82 -1.45
N MET A 61 -16.15 -7.88 -2.33
CA MET A 61 -17.07 -7.17 -3.21
C MET A 61 -16.41 -6.78 -4.54
N PRO A 62 -17.19 -6.66 -5.63
CA PRO A 62 -16.68 -6.17 -6.90
C PRO A 62 -16.28 -4.70 -6.82
N ARG A 63 -15.26 -4.31 -7.60
CA ARG A 63 -14.77 -2.92 -7.58
C ARG A 63 -14.15 -2.50 -8.90
N VAL A 64 -14.54 -1.31 -9.38
CA VAL A 64 -13.88 -0.55 -10.45
C VAL A 64 -13.41 0.80 -9.89
N MET A 65 -12.38 1.38 -10.51
CA MET A 65 -11.79 2.67 -10.11
C MET A 65 -11.23 2.68 -8.68
N SER A 66 -10.73 1.55 -8.22
CA SER A 66 -10.11 1.44 -6.91
C SER A 66 -8.70 2.01 -6.90
N ASP A 67 -8.32 2.64 -5.80
CA ASP A 67 -6.90 2.86 -5.49
C ASP A 67 -6.38 1.66 -4.68
N MET A 68 -5.22 1.13 -5.08
CA MET A 68 -4.54 0.02 -4.42
C MET A 68 -3.17 0.48 -3.90
N LEU A 69 -3.04 0.60 -2.58
CA LEU A 69 -1.82 1.14 -1.96
C LEU A 69 -1.05 0.06 -1.20
N LEU A 70 0.26 0.00 -1.44
CA LEU A 70 1.20 -0.77 -0.63
C LEU A 70 1.35 -0.09 0.73
N LEU A 71 1.11 -0.83 1.80
CA LEU A 71 1.31 -0.35 3.17
C LEU A 71 2.71 -0.69 3.67
N PRO A 72 3.23 0.04 4.69
CA PRO A 72 4.50 -0.30 5.33
C PRO A 72 4.61 -1.76 5.79
N THR A 73 3.49 -2.37 6.19
CA THR A 73 3.43 -3.78 6.62
C THR A 73 3.67 -4.79 5.50
N GLY A 74 3.62 -4.36 4.24
CA GLY A 74 3.62 -5.23 3.05
C GLY A 74 2.22 -5.70 2.63
N ASP A 75 1.19 -5.33 3.39
CA ASP A 75 -0.21 -5.53 3.00
C ASP A 75 -0.64 -4.53 1.93
N VAL A 76 -1.75 -4.83 1.25
CA VAL A 76 -2.35 -3.94 0.25
C VAL A 76 -3.70 -3.48 0.75
N ILE A 77 -3.97 -2.19 0.72
CA ILE A 77 -5.32 -1.67 0.95
C ILE A 77 -5.97 -1.28 -0.39
N ILE A 78 -7.23 -1.68 -0.54
CA ILE A 78 -8.08 -1.40 -1.70
C ILE A 78 -9.21 -0.50 -1.23
N LEU A 79 -9.28 0.72 -1.75
CA LEU A 79 -10.28 1.71 -1.39
C LEU A 79 -10.78 2.48 -2.62
N ASN A 80 -11.75 3.37 -2.40
CA ASN A 80 -12.42 4.15 -3.46
C ASN A 80 -13.15 3.29 -4.51
N GLY A 81 -13.82 3.94 -5.44
CA GLY A 81 -14.46 3.31 -6.58
C GLY A 81 -15.88 2.82 -6.32
N ALA A 82 -16.35 2.01 -7.26
CA ALA A 82 -17.74 1.65 -7.47
C ALA A 82 -17.89 0.15 -7.71
N SER A 83 -19.06 -0.42 -7.38
CA SER A 83 -19.33 -1.85 -7.56
C SER A 83 -19.78 -2.20 -8.98
N ASN A 84 -20.23 -1.21 -9.76
CA ASN A 84 -20.65 -1.40 -11.15
C ASN A 84 -20.39 -0.18 -12.05
N GLY A 85 -20.26 -0.45 -13.35
CA GLY A 85 -19.92 0.52 -14.38
C GLY A 85 -18.44 0.50 -14.73
N THR A 86 -17.90 1.66 -15.14
CA THR A 86 -16.53 1.82 -15.63
C THR A 86 -15.86 3.08 -15.10
N ALA A 87 -14.54 3.17 -15.29
CA ALA A 87 -13.88 4.48 -15.32
C ALA A 87 -14.46 5.34 -16.45
N GLY A 88 -14.51 6.66 -16.23
CA GLY A 88 -15.21 7.61 -17.08
C GLY A 88 -16.37 8.26 -16.33
N TRP A 89 -16.50 9.58 -16.47
CA TRP A 89 -17.44 10.48 -15.78
C TRP A 89 -18.67 9.82 -15.13
N GLU A 90 -19.82 9.90 -15.80
CA GLU A 90 -21.13 9.42 -15.32
C GLU A 90 -21.31 7.91 -15.51
N ASP A 91 -20.21 7.18 -15.70
CA ASP A 91 -20.23 5.82 -16.24
C ASP A 91 -20.12 4.74 -15.14
N ALA A 92 -20.27 5.13 -13.87
CA ALA A 92 -20.34 4.22 -12.72
C ALA A 92 -21.42 4.60 -11.70
N ALA A 93 -21.88 3.59 -10.96
CA ALA A 93 -22.88 3.73 -9.90
C ALA A 93 -22.49 2.90 -8.66
N ASN A 94 -23.26 3.01 -7.58
CA ASN A 94 -23.10 2.20 -6.36
C ASN A 94 -21.67 2.23 -5.77
N PRO A 95 -21.30 3.36 -5.12
CA PRO A 95 -19.99 3.53 -4.49
C PRO A 95 -19.69 2.42 -3.50
N VAL A 96 -18.42 2.00 -3.43
CA VAL A 96 -17.96 1.02 -2.43
C VAL A 96 -17.32 1.74 -1.27
N PHE A 97 -18.07 1.87 -0.17
CA PHE A 97 -17.67 2.65 1.00
C PHE A 97 -16.64 1.97 1.90
N ASN A 98 -16.64 0.63 1.95
CA ASN A 98 -15.72 -0.14 2.78
C ASN A 98 -14.36 -0.28 2.09
N PRO A 99 -13.24 0.11 2.71
CA PRO A 99 -11.93 -0.37 2.29
C PRO A 99 -11.80 -1.87 2.52
N VAL A 100 -10.93 -2.52 1.76
CA VAL A 100 -10.57 -3.93 1.93
C VAL A 100 -9.07 -4.01 2.14
N LEU A 101 -8.64 -4.64 3.24
CA LEU A 101 -7.23 -4.98 3.47
C LEU A 101 -6.97 -6.37 2.91
N TYR A 102 -5.94 -6.49 2.08
CA TYR A 102 -5.38 -7.76 1.65
C TYR A 102 -4.10 -8.04 2.42
N LYS A 103 -4.13 -9.07 3.27
CA LYS A 103 -3.01 -9.52 4.09
C LYS A 103 -2.06 -10.40 3.28
N THR A 104 -0.98 -9.83 2.77
CA THR A 104 -0.09 -10.49 1.79
C THR A 104 0.54 -11.78 2.33
N TYR A 105 0.88 -11.79 3.62
CA TYR A 105 1.57 -12.88 4.30
C TYR A 105 0.64 -13.86 5.04
N GLU A 106 -0.67 -13.67 4.97
CA GLU A 106 -1.62 -14.61 5.57
C GLU A 106 -1.63 -15.93 4.76
N PRO A 107 -1.30 -17.08 5.39
CA PRO A 107 -1.22 -18.35 4.68
C PRO A 107 -2.59 -18.87 4.22
N ASP A 108 -3.66 -18.63 4.98
CA ASP A 108 -5.00 -19.08 4.59
C ASP A 108 -5.64 -18.08 3.61
N PRO A 109 -5.87 -18.44 2.34
CA PRO A 109 -6.50 -17.53 1.37
C PRO A 109 -7.89 -17.04 1.83
N ASN A 110 -8.61 -17.81 2.66
CA ASN A 110 -9.92 -17.41 3.17
C ASN A 110 -9.84 -16.27 4.20
N LEU A 111 -8.65 -15.96 4.71
CA LEU A 111 -8.41 -14.95 5.74
C LEU A 111 -7.65 -13.72 5.21
N ARG A 112 -7.26 -13.71 3.92
CA ARG A 112 -6.46 -12.63 3.33
C ARG A 112 -7.23 -11.33 3.20
N PHE A 113 -8.50 -11.40 2.81
CA PHE A 113 -9.33 -10.20 2.67
C PHE A 113 -10.06 -9.87 3.97
N VAL A 114 -9.84 -8.67 4.47
CA VAL A 114 -10.55 -8.12 5.63
C VAL A 114 -11.28 -6.86 5.22
N VAL A 115 -12.61 -6.89 5.32
CA VAL A 115 -13.46 -5.71 5.11
C VAL A 115 -13.29 -4.76 6.29
N LEU A 116 -12.94 -3.51 6.02
CA LEU A 116 -12.72 -2.48 7.04
C LEU A 116 -13.94 -1.56 7.17
N ASN A 117 -13.93 -0.72 8.21
CA ASN A 117 -15.00 0.24 8.48
C ASN A 117 -15.22 1.19 7.28
N PRO A 118 -16.48 1.47 6.91
CA PRO A 118 -16.80 2.31 5.75
C PRO A 118 -16.55 3.79 6.01
N SER A 119 -16.25 4.55 4.94
CA SER A 119 -16.46 6.02 4.90
C SER A 119 -17.91 6.33 4.51
N SER A 120 -18.38 7.55 4.78
CA SER A 120 -19.65 8.06 4.26
C SER A 120 -19.51 8.77 2.91
N THR A 121 -18.29 9.03 2.47
CA THR A 121 -18.01 9.85 1.28
C THR A 121 -17.81 8.97 0.04
N PRO A 122 -18.63 9.12 -1.02
CA PRO A 122 -18.45 8.35 -2.24
C PRO A 122 -17.24 8.87 -3.03
N ARG A 123 -16.17 8.08 -3.09
CA ARG A 123 -14.95 8.40 -3.86
C ARG A 123 -15.04 7.73 -5.24
N MET A 124 -15.70 8.40 -6.19
CA MET A 124 -15.99 7.93 -7.55
C MET A 124 -14.85 8.29 -8.54
N TYR A 125 -15.13 8.34 -9.85
CA TYR A 125 -14.16 8.73 -10.88
C TYR A 125 -13.46 10.06 -10.57
N HIS A 126 -12.14 10.12 -10.75
CA HIS A 126 -11.24 11.17 -10.27
C HIS A 126 -11.09 11.27 -8.73
N SER A 127 -11.38 10.20 -7.98
CA SER A 127 -10.78 10.05 -6.65
C SER A 127 -9.30 9.70 -6.75
N SER A 128 -8.58 9.90 -5.64
CA SER A 128 -7.19 9.47 -5.52
C SER A 128 -6.88 9.16 -4.06
N ALA A 129 -5.90 8.28 -3.84
CA ALA A 129 -5.35 8.00 -2.53
C ALA A 129 -3.83 7.88 -2.57
N LEU A 130 -3.17 8.24 -1.45
CA LEU A 130 -1.72 8.12 -1.29
C LEU A 130 -1.34 7.84 0.17
N LEU A 131 -0.27 7.07 0.38
CA LEU A 131 0.32 6.81 1.69
C LEU A 131 1.11 8.03 2.19
N LEU A 132 0.86 8.44 3.44
CA LEU A 132 1.55 9.54 4.10
C LEU A 132 2.73 9.08 4.98
N PRO A 133 3.70 9.97 5.29
CA PRO A 133 4.84 9.64 6.15
C PRO A 133 4.46 9.20 7.57
N ASP A 134 3.30 9.57 8.10
CA ASP A 134 2.82 9.09 9.40
C ASP A 134 2.15 7.72 9.32
N GLY A 135 2.17 7.07 8.16
CA GLY A 135 1.53 5.78 7.91
C GLY A 135 0.01 5.86 7.68
N SER A 136 -0.60 7.05 7.74
CA SER A 136 -1.99 7.22 7.35
C SER A 136 -2.13 7.31 5.82
N ILE A 137 -3.36 7.33 5.33
CA ILE A 137 -3.66 7.42 3.90
C ILE A 137 -4.47 8.67 3.66
N LEU A 138 -3.98 9.56 2.80
CA LEU A 138 -4.77 10.69 2.33
C LEU A 138 -5.69 10.21 1.20
N VAL A 139 -6.99 10.48 1.34
CA VAL A 139 -8.03 10.15 0.37
C VAL A 139 -8.70 11.44 -0.07
N GLY A 140 -8.84 11.65 -1.38
CA GLY A 140 -9.37 12.89 -1.94
C GLY A 140 -10.24 12.70 -3.18
N GLY A 141 -10.93 13.77 -3.58
CA GLY A 141 -11.85 13.78 -4.72
C GLY A 141 -13.28 13.41 -4.35
N SER A 142 -14.19 13.11 -5.25
CA SER A 142 -14.03 12.84 -6.67
C SER A 142 -14.78 13.88 -7.51
N ASN A 143 -14.44 13.97 -8.80
CA ASN A 143 -15.20 14.73 -9.76
C ASN A 143 -15.64 13.82 -10.92
N PRO A 144 -16.78 13.13 -10.81
CA PRO A 144 -17.26 12.25 -11.88
C PRO A 144 -17.89 13.01 -13.06
N HIS A 145 -17.52 14.28 -13.28
CA HIS A 145 -18.14 15.15 -14.28
C HIS A 145 -17.08 15.81 -15.17
N GLU A 146 -17.49 16.19 -16.39
CA GLU A 146 -16.63 16.89 -17.35
C GLU A 146 -16.12 18.23 -16.79
N VAL A 147 -16.97 18.92 -16.02
CA VAL A 147 -16.68 20.17 -15.32
C VAL A 147 -17.11 20.05 -13.86
N TYR A 148 -16.62 20.93 -12.98
CA TYR A 148 -17.08 20.94 -11.59
C TYR A 148 -18.59 21.19 -11.51
N ASN A 149 -19.29 20.30 -10.82
CA ASN A 149 -20.71 20.34 -10.60
C ASN A 149 -21.05 19.95 -9.15
N PHE A 150 -21.09 20.95 -8.27
CA PHE A 150 -21.38 20.76 -6.85
C PHE A 150 -22.85 20.48 -6.53
N THR A 151 -23.75 20.61 -7.51
CA THR A 151 -25.19 20.37 -7.35
C THR A 151 -25.66 19.07 -7.98
N ALA A 152 -24.76 18.32 -8.63
CA ALA A 152 -25.08 17.04 -9.26
C ALA A 152 -25.67 16.04 -8.25
N ARG A 153 -26.40 15.08 -8.79
CA ARG A 153 -26.98 13.96 -8.06
C ARG A 153 -26.76 12.68 -8.87
N PRO A 154 -26.44 11.55 -8.21
CA PRO A 154 -26.26 11.40 -6.77
C PRO A 154 -24.88 11.84 -6.27
N PHE A 155 -23.89 12.03 -7.15
CA PHE A 155 -22.50 12.28 -6.77
C PHE A 155 -22.07 13.69 -7.20
N PRO A 156 -22.17 14.72 -6.33
CA PRO A 156 -21.61 16.04 -6.64
C PRO A 156 -20.07 15.99 -6.68
N THR A 157 -19.45 16.99 -7.32
CA THR A 157 -18.01 17.24 -7.17
C THR A 157 -17.66 17.40 -5.69
N ASP A 158 -16.71 16.61 -5.22
CA ASP A 158 -16.19 16.65 -3.85
C ASP A 158 -14.69 16.97 -3.87
N LEU A 159 -14.30 18.03 -3.15
CA LEU A 159 -12.91 18.50 -3.02
C LEU A 159 -12.35 18.26 -1.62
N SER A 160 -13.08 17.56 -0.76
CA SER A 160 -12.66 17.22 0.59
C SER A 160 -11.51 16.23 0.59
N LEU A 161 -10.76 16.23 1.69
CA LEU A 161 -9.72 15.27 1.99
C LEU A 161 -10.06 14.55 3.30
N GLU A 162 -9.87 13.23 3.32
CA GLU A 162 -9.95 12.39 4.52
C GLU A 162 -8.59 11.78 4.79
N ALA A 163 -8.18 11.76 6.07
CA ALA A 163 -7.04 10.98 6.52
C ALA A 163 -7.56 9.65 7.07
N TYR A 164 -7.39 8.58 6.30
CA TYR A 164 -7.74 7.23 6.72
C TYR A 164 -6.62 6.65 7.58
N GLN A 165 -6.99 6.07 8.73
CA GLN A 165 -6.05 5.43 9.66
C GLN A 165 -6.18 3.90 9.56
N PRO A 166 -5.21 3.20 8.95
CA PRO A 166 -5.25 1.75 8.87
C PRO A 166 -5.18 1.08 10.25
N PRO A 167 -5.60 -0.20 10.38
CA PRO A 167 -5.66 -0.88 11.68
C PRO A 167 -4.35 -0.85 12.49
N TYR A 168 -3.19 -0.82 11.82
CA TYR A 168 -1.89 -0.73 12.47
C TYR A 168 -1.64 0.60 13.23
N LEU A 169 -2.43 1.64 12.99
CA LEU A 169 -2.38 2.91 13.75
C LEU A 169 -3.33 2.92 14.96
N GLY A 170 -4.04 1.82 15.21
CA GLY A 170 -4.98 1.73 16.32
C GLY A 170 -4.32 1.94 17.70
N PRO A 171 -5.03 2.53 18.67
CA PRO A 171 -4.45 2.88 19.98
C PRO A 171 -3.93 1.67 20.77
N LEU A 172 -4.50 0.48 20.56
CA LEU A 172 -4.03 -0.76 21.19
C LEU A 172 -2.63 -1.19 20.72
N LEU A 173 -2.17 -0.69 19.57
CA LEU A 173 -0.86 -1.00 19.00
C LEU A 173 0.16 0.13 19.23
N ALA A 174 -0.24 1.23 19.88
CA ALA A 174 0.63 2.41 20.07
C ALA A 174 1.95 2.07 20.77
N ALA A 175 1.93 1.15 21.75
CA ALA A 175 3.14 0.73 22.46
C ALA A 175 4.13 -0.10 21.61
N LEU A 176 3.67 -0.63 20.47
CA LEU A 176 4.49 -1.38 19.52
C LEU A 176 5.09 -0.49 18.43
N ARG A 177 4.69 0.79 18.37
CA ARG A 177 5.11 1.70 17.32
C ARG A 177 6.57 2.15 17.51
N PRO A 178 7.50 1.85 16.59
CA PRO A 178 8.88 2.33 16.70
C PRO A 178 8.96 3.85 16.53
N SER A 179 9.85 4.48 17.28
CA SER A 179 10.25 5.88 17.07
C SER A 179 11.69 5.93 16.58
N ILE A 180 11.89 6.26 15.30
CA ILE A 180 13.23 6.43 14.73
C ILE A 180 13.88 7.67 15.38
N LEU A 181 15.10 7.48 15.93
CA LEU A 181 15.89 8.57 16.51
C LEU A 181 16.91 9.10 15.51
N THR A 182 17.66 8.19 14.88
CA THR A 182 18.71 8.55 13.92
C THR A 182 18.85 7.48 12.85
N ILE A 183 19.24 7.91 11.65
CA ILE A 183 19.73 7.03 10.59
C ILE A 183 21.21 7.34 10.44
N GLU A 184 22.06 6.35 10.71
CA GLU A 184 23.51 6.41 10.52
C GLU A 184 23.83 6.16 9.04
N ALA A 185 23.42 7.13 8.22
CA ALA A 185 23.69 7.20 6.79
C ALA A 185 24.15 8.62 6.47
N ARG A 186 25.30 8.75 5.80
CA ARG A 186 25.83 10.07 5.42
C ARG A 186 24.81 10.77 4.51
N ASP A 187 24.41 11.99 4.87
CA ASP A 187 23.44 12.80 4.13
C ASP A 187 22.09 12.07 3.86
N SER A 188 21.69 11.15 4.75
CA SER A 188 20.50 10.29 4.59
C SER A 188 20.50 9.46 3.30
N ILE A 189 21.69 9.09 2.82
CA ILE A 189 21.88 8.26 1.62
C ILE A 189 21.94 6.78 2.01
N VAL A 190 21.00 6.00 1.50
CA VAL A 190 21.02 4.53 1.57
C VAL A 190 21.66 4.01 0.29
N SER A 191 22.92 3.59 0.38
CA SER A 191 23.68 3.14 -0.79
C SER A 191 23.40 1.69 -1.17
N TYR A 192 23.43 1.40 -2.48
CA TYR A 192 23.17 0.05 -2.98
C TYR A 192 24.15 -0.98 -2.38
N GLY A 193 23.59 -2.05 -1.80
CA GLY A 193 24.34 -3.15 -1.19
C GLY A 193 25.22 -2.77 0.02
N GLN A 194 25.21 -1.50 0.45
CA GLN A 194 25.96 -1.03 1.60
C GLN A 194 25.12 -1.12 2.86
N MET A 195 25.76 -1.44 3.98
CA MET A 195 25.10 -1.47 5.27
C MET A 195 24.92 -0.04 5.79
N PHE A 196 23.77 0.22 6.40
CA PHE A 196 23.52 1.40 7.22
C PHE A 196 22.85 0.95 8.53
N SER A 197 22.74 1.86 9.50
CA SER A 197 22.06 1.55 10.76
C SER A 197 21.00 2.57 11.11
N VAL A 198 19.97 2.12 11.81
CA VAL A 198 18.90 2.96 12.35
C VAL A 198 18.84 2.74 13.85
N THR A 199 18.94 3.82 14.62
CA THR A 199 18.70 3.78 16.07
C THR A 199 17.27 4.23 16.34
N PHE A 200 16.56 3.48 17.17
CA PHE A 200 15.14 3.72 17.44
C PHE A 200 14.76 3.34 18.86
N MET A 201 13.61 3.83 19.30
CA MET A 201 12.99 3.45 20.57
C MET A 201 11.76 2.55 20.35
N LEU A 202 11.56 1.63 21.29
CA LEU A 202 10.35 0.83 21.45
C LEU A 202 9.95 0.79 22.93
N SER A 203 8.67 1.02 23.21
CA SER A 203 8.15 0.88 24.58
C SER A 203 8.06 -0.59 25.00
N VAL A 204 7.66 -1.46 24.08
CA VAL A 204 7.60 -2.91 24.27
C VAL A 204 8.12 -3.59 23.02
N TYR A 205 9.06 -4.53 23.19
CA TYR A 205 9.54 -5.38 22.11
C TYR A 205 8.74 -6.67 22.02
N ARG A 206 8.36 -7.06 20.80
CA ARG A 206 7.71 -8.33 20.48
C ARG A 206 8.52 -9.04 19.40
N ALA A 207 8.98 -10.25 19.71
CA ALA A 207 9.89 -11.00 18.85
C ALA A 207 9.24 -11.57 17.58
N ASP A 208 7.91 -11.71 17.54
CA ASP A 208 7.16 -12.26 16.42
C ASP A 208 6.03 -11.32 16.00
N PRO A 209 5.96 -10.89 14.71
CA PRO A 209 6.90 -11.14 13.61
C PRO A 209 8.26 -10.41 13.72
N GLY A 210 8.52 -9.70 14.81
CA GLY A 210 9.78 -8.99 15.03
C GLY A 210 9.80 -7.62 14.37
N ILE A 211 10.96 -7.18 13.89
CA ILE A 211 11.16 -5.88 13.25
C ILE A 211 11.74 -6.02 11.85
N SER A 212 11.25 -5.21 10.92
CA SER A 212 11.79 -5.08 9.56
C SER A 212 12.07 -3.62 9.21
N VAL A 213 12.94 -3.43 8.21
CA VAL A 213 13.24 -2.13 7.61
C VAL A 213 12.67 -2.13 6.20
N VAL A 214 11.84 -1.13 5.89
CA VAL A 214 11.10 -1.06 4.63
C VAL A 214 11.32 0.30 3.97
N LEU A 215 11.60 0.29 2.67
CA LEU A 215 11.58 1.47 1.82
C LEU A 215 10.31 1.49 0.98
N ILE A 216 9.55 2.58 1.04
CA ILE A 216 8.38 2.80 0.18
C ILE A 216 8.54 4.12 -0.55
N THR A 217 8.33 4.12 -1.86
CA THR A 217 8.14 5.37 -2.60
C THR A 217 6.63 5.63 -2.74
N PRO A 218 6.13 6.81 -2.32
CA PRO A 218 4.72 7.12 -2.51
C PRO A 218 4.42 7.29 -3.99
N SER A 219 3.21 6.90 -4.38
CA SER A 219 2.78 7.02 -5.76
C SER A 219 2.41 8.46 -6.14
N PHE A 220 2.57 8.76 -7.42
CA PHE A 220 1.73 9.78 -8.06
C PHE A 220 0.47 9.05 -8.54
N THR A 221 -0.68 9.34 -7.92
CA THR A 221 -1.93 8.61 -8.18
C THR A 221 -2.93 9.47 -8.93
N THR A 222 -3.39 8.99 -10.08
CA THR A 222 -4.52 9.57 -10.81
C THR A 222 -5.27 8.47 -11.56
N HIS A 223 -6.60 8.58 -11.69
CA HIS A 223 -7.40 7.64 -12.48
C HIS A 223 -7.18 6.16 -12.09
N SER A 224 -7.05 5.90 -10.78
CA SER A 224 -6.76 4.56 -10.24
C SER A 224 -5.42 3.97 -10.70
N PHE A 225 -4.53 4.83 -11.17
CA PHE A 225 -3.19 4.47 -11.61
C PHE A 225 -2.17 5.12 -10.68
N SER A 226 -1.54 4.29 -9.85
CA SER A 226 -0.53 4.68 -8.87
C SER A 226 0.88 4.52 -9.47
N MET A 227 1.34 5.53 -10.21
CA MET A 227 2.67 5.54 -10.82
C MET A 227 3.76 5.43 -9.75
N ASN A 228 4.83 4.69 -10.08
CA ASN A 228 6.06 4.58 -9.30
C ASN A 228 5.94 3.85 -7.96
N GLN A 229 4.74 3.46 -7.50
CA GLN A 229 4.55 2.77 -6.21
C GLN A 229 5.43 1.52 -6.11
N ARG A 230 6.27 1.47 -5.09
CA ARG A 230 7.14 0.32 -4.82
C ARG A 230 7.46 0.23 -3.34
N MET A 231 7.42 -1.00 -2.83
CA MET A 231 7.88 -1.35 -1.49
C MET A 231 9.07 -2.30 -1.64
N VAL A 232 10.14 -2.05 -0.87
CA VAL A 232 11.32 -2.90 -0.78
C VAL A 232 11.58 -3.20 0.68
N VAL A 233 11.44 -4.47 1.05
CA VAL A 233 11.88 -4.98 2.35
C VAL A 233 13.39 -5.16 2.29
N LEU A 234 14.12 -4.57 3.22
CA LEU A 234 15.56 -4.67 3.28
C LEU A 234 16.01 -5.86 4.13
N ASP A 235 17.15 -6.43 3.75
CA ASP A 235 17.78 -7.48 4.52
C ASP A 235 18.39 -6.92 5.82
N VAL A 236 18.02 -7.52 6.95
CA VAL A 236 18.43 -7.09 8.29
C VAL A 236 19.62 -7.93 8.72
N ALA A 237 20.79 -7.30 8.77
CA ALA A 237 22.03 -7.96 9.16
C ALA A 237 22.09 -8.18 10.68
N ARG A 238 21.62 -7.22 11.47
CA ARG A 238 21.76 -7.27 12.94
C ARG A 238 20.72 -6.42 13.65
N LEU A 239 20.24 -6.90 14.79
CA LEU A 239 19.48 -6.14 15.77
C LEU A 239 20.23 -6.16 17.11
N GLU A 240 20.53 -4.99 17.65
CA GLU A 240 21.22 -4.80 18.91
C GLU A 240 20.29 -4.13 19.92
N ASN A 241 20.26 -4.66 21.13
CA ASN A 241 19.62 -4.03 22.26
C ASN A 241 20.64 -3.11 22.96
N LEU A 242 20.40 -1.79 22.93
CA LEU A 242 21.28 -0.79 23.52
C LEU A 242 20.90 -0.50 24.98
N SER A 243 19.60 -0.52 25.29
CA SER A 243 19.04 -0.28 26.63
C SER A 243 17.60 -0.78 26.70
N ALA A 244 16.95 -0.68 27.86
CA ALA A 244 15.58 -1.16 28.06
C ALA A 244 14.58 -0.77 26.94
N PHE A 245 14.76 0.41 26.33
CA PHE A 245 13.86 0.92 25.29
C PHE A 245 14.56 1.28 23.98
N ALA A 246 15.89 1.23 23.91
CA ALA A 246 16.65 1.68 22.75
C ALA A 246 17.29 0.50 22.02
N TYR A 247 17.16 0.51 20.70
CA TYR A 247 17.63 -0.54 19.81
C TYR A 247 18.36 0.06 18.62
N LYS A 248 19.25 -0.72 18.03
CA LYS A 248 19.93 -0.40 16.78
C LYS A 248 19.75 -1.55 15.80
N ILE A 249 19.24 -1.24 14.61
CA ILE A 249 19.08 -2.20 13.53
C ILE A 249 20.02 -1.84 12.39
N ALA A 250 20.81 -2.81 11.94
CA ALA A 250 21.67 -2.70 10.78
C ALA A 250 21.05 -3.46 9.62
N ALA A 251 20.94 -2.81 8.46
CA ALA A 251 20.35 -3.38 7.26
C ALA A 251 21.18 -3.03 6.03
N TYR A 252 21.07 -3.86 4.98
CA TYR A 252 21.65 -3.58 3.68
C TYR A 252 20.72 -2.71 2.85
N GLY A 253 21.27 -1.68 2.19
CA GLY A 253 20.55 -0.98 1.14
C GLY A 253 20.17 -1.93 0.00
N PRO A 254 19.22 -1.54 -0.88
CA PRO A 254 18.78 -2.37 -1.99
C PRO A 254 19.96 -2.89 -2.82
N PRO A 255 19.90 -4.09 -3.40
CA PRO A 255 21.07 -4.68 -4.03
C PRO A 255 21.44 -3.98 -5.36
N LYS A 256 20.43 -3.49 -6.11
CA LYS A 256 20.61 -2.91 -7.46
C LYS A 256 19.53 -1.88 -7.79
N THR A 257 19.83 -1.01 -8.75
CA THR A 257 18.91 0.02 -9.29
C THR A 257 17.64 -0.56 -9.92
N THR A 258 17.68 -1.81 -10.38
CA THR A 258 16.52 -2.50 -10.95
C THR A 258 15.47 -2.86 -9.89
N VAL A 259 15.91 -3.12 -8.65
CA VAL A 259 15.06 -3.43 -7.49
C VAL A 259 14.51 -2.15 -6.88
N ALA A 260 15.35 -1.14 -6.70
CA ALA A 260 14.95 0.18 -6.24
C ALA A 260 15.61 1.24 -7.13
N PRO A 261 14.87 1.88 -8.07
CA PRO A 261 15.42 2.97 -8.87
C PRO A 261 15.93 4.11 -7.97
N PRO A 262 17.00 4.82 -8.36
CA PRO A 262 17.51 5.94 -7.58
C PRO A 262 16.44 7.00 -7.34
N GLY A 263 16.33 7.51 -6.12
CA GLY A 263 15.29 8.46 -5.78
C GLY A 263 15.05 8.58 -4.27
N TYR A 264 14.01 9.31 -3.92
CA TYR A 264 13.58 9.47 -2.53
C TYR A 264 12.57 8.39 -2.14
N TYR A 265 12.82 7.80 -0.97
CA TYR A 265 11.96 6.78 -0.36
C TYR A 265 11.65 7.17 1.07
N MET A 266 10.45 6.83 1.52
CA MET A 266 10.08 6.79 2.92
C MET A 266 10.65 5.51 3.53
N LEU A 267 11.55 5.65 4.49
CA LEU A 267 12.03 4.54 5.31
C LEU A 267 11.12 4.38 6.52
N PHE A 268 10.54 3.19 6.67
CA PHE A 268 9.78 2.77 7.85
C PHE A 268 10.53 1.67 8.60
N LEU A 269 10.46 1.71 9.93
CA LEU A 269 10.63 0.52 10.76
C LEU A 269 9.26 -0.07 11.03
N VAL A 270 9.11 -1.37 10.83
CA VAL A 270 7.83 -2.07 11.09
C VAL A 270 8.06 -3.12 12.16
N HIS A 271 7.50 -2.88 13.34
CA HIS A 271 7.64 -3.78 14.48
C HIS A 271 6.29 -4.42 14.79
N ALA A 272 6.24 -5.75 14.75
CA ALA A 272 5.04 -6.54 15.00
C ALA A 272 3.80 -6.03 14.23
N GLY A 273 3.99 -5.70 12.94
CA GLY A 273 2.93 -5.15 12.08
C GLY A 273 2.58 -3.68 12.33
N THR A 274 3.35 -2.96 13.15
CA THR A 274 3.12 -1.55 13.48
C THR A 274 4.26 -0.68 12.93
N PRO A 275 3.99 0.22 11.96
CA PRO A 275 5.02 1.05 11.36
C PRO A 275 5.32 2.32 12.17
N SER A 276 6.58 2.75 12.13
CA SER A 276 7.02 4.05 12.63
C SER A 276 6.40 5.21 11.86
N HIS A 277 6.71 6.45 12.24
CA HIS A 277 6.74 7.53 11.25
C HIS A 277 7.90 7.28 10.29
N ALA A 278 7.72 7.64 9.03
CA ALA A 278 8.76 7.54 8.03
C ALA A 278 9.82 8.62 8.21
N VAL A 279 11.03 8.30 7.77
CA VAL A 279 12.09 9.27 7.49
C VAL A 279 12.40 9.20 6.00
N TRP A 280 12.49 10.36 5.35
CA TRP A 280 12.89 10.42 3.95
C TRP A 280 14.39 10.14 3.81
N VAL A 281 14.71 9.18 2.94
CA VAL A 281 16.09 8.82 2.56
C VAL A 281 16.23 8.85 1.05
N LYS A 282 17.46 9.02 0.58
CA LYS A 282 17.79 8.94 -0.85
C LYS A 282 18.49 7.63 -1.14
N VAL A 283 17.98 6.84 -2.08
CA VAL A 283 18.63 5.61 -2.56
C VAL A 283 19.49 5.94 -3.77
N GLN A 284 20.78 5.58 -3.74
CA GLN A 284 21.73 5.80 -4.85
C GLN A 284 23.02 4.98 -4.76
#